data_AF-A0A2W5SUG0-F1
#
_entry.id   AF-A0A2W5SUG0-F1
#
_cell.length_a   1.000
_cell.length_b   1.000
_cell.length_c   1.000
_cell.angle_alpha   90.00
_cell.angle_beta   90.00
_cell.angle_gamma   90.00
#
_symmetry.space_group_name_H-M   'P 1'
#
loop_
_entity.id
_entity.type
_entity.pdbx_description
1 polymer ?
#
loop_
_entity_poly.entity_id
_entity_poly.type
_entity_poly.pdbx_seq_one_letter_code
_entity_poly.pdbx_strand_id
1 'polypeptide(L)'
;MGALLQTELKVASPVELAERYYPKGRLGGLSLAGRPPGVLGERVQLVVRVGRPARQFEVHGQLGWVRHKAGPGQPPSFGVDFLPEDDATRVRLLAFARQELDGSFTRAEQRQQVSLQVRVMHDGVQRKEHLADLSTGGAFIRTWNPLPVGALVVVYLRPPLALTGFEVRAEVAWVRRVGEHAGMGVAFDADDAVSARLEKLLARLAR
;
A
#
# COMPACT_ATOMS: atom_id res chain seq x y z
N MET A 1 12.03 -16.11 22.89
CA MET A 1 11.39 -15.24 21.86
C MET A 1 9.89 -15.43 22.01
N GLY A 2 9.21 -14.51 22.71
CA GLY A 2 7.76 -14.57 22.91
C GLY A 2 7.02 -14.36 21.59
N ALA A 3 5.92 -15.06 21.38
CA ALA A 3 5.09 -14.90 20.19
C ALA A 3 4.63 -13.44 20.06
N LEU A 4 4.80 -12.84 18.89
CA LEU A 4 4.30 -11.51 18.59
C LEU A 4 2.78 -11.60 18.49
N LEU A 5 2.06 -10.94 19.40
CA LEU A 5 0.61 -10.94 19.40
C LEU A 5 0.08 -10.16 18.20
N GLN A 6 -0.95 -10.68 17.53
CA GLN A 6 -1.53 -10.02 16.36
C GLN A 6 -2.92 -9.45 16.68
N THR A 7 -3.20 -8.27 16.17
CA THR A 7 -4.51 -7.65 16.24
C THR A 7 -4.82 -6.84 14.99
N GLU A 8 -6.10 -6.57 14.76
CA GLU A 8 -6.58 -5.96 13.53
C GLU A 8 -7.57 -4.82 13.83
N LEU A 9 -7.39 -3.70 13.14
CA LEU A 9 -8.35 -2.60 13.11
C LEU A 9 -8.95 -2.50 11.70
N LYS A 10 -10.27 -2.65 11.59
CA LYS A 10 -11.02 -2.42 10.35
C LYS A 10 -11.83 -1.14 10.46
N VAL A 11 -11.70 -0.28 9.46
CA VAL A 11 -12.44 0.99 9.34
C VAL A 11 -12.92 1.18 7.90
N ALA A 12 -14.04 1.86 7.71
CA ALA A 12 -14.63 2.06 6.39
C ALA A 12 -13.87 3.13 5.58
N SER A 13 -13.33 4.15 6.24
CA SER A 13 -12.75 5.34 5.59
C SER A 13 -11.57 5.94 6.38
N PRO A 14 -10.77 6.82 5.75
CA PRO A 14 -9.74 7.61 6.44
C PRO A 14 -10.29 8.46 7.59
N VAL A 15 -11.51 8.98 7.46
CA VAL A 15 -12.16 9.77 8.52
C VAL A 15 -12.37 8.93 9.76
N GLU A 16 -12.92 7.72 9.60
CA GLU A 16 -13.11 6.79 10.72
C GLU A 16 -11.75 6.37 11.31
N LEU A 17 -10.71 6.20 10.47
CA LEU A 17 -9.36 5.94 10.98
C LEU A 17 -8.85 7.08 11.87
N ALA A 18 -9.06 8.34 11.46
CA ALA A 18 -8.65 9.52 12.22
C ALA A 18 -9.33 9.57 13.61
N GLU A 19 -10.59 9.17 13.70
CA GLU A 19 -11.32 9.10 14.98
C GLU A 19 -10.75 8.06 15.95
N ARG A 20 -10.02 7.06 15.46
CA ARG A 20 -9.35 6.06 16.31
C ARG A 20 -8.05 6.55 16.90
N TYR A 21 -7.46 7.63 16.37
CA TYR A 21 -6.22 8.17 16.92
C TYR A 21 -6.44 8.74 18.31
N TYR A 22 -5.44 8.58 19.17
CA TYR A 22 -5.47 9.24 20.47
C TYR A 22 -5.52 10.76 20.32
N PRO A 23 -6.35 11.45 21.12
CA PRO A 23 -6.46 12.91 21.04
C PRO A 23 -5.20 13.65 21.51
N LYS A 24 -4.30 13.03 22.30
CA LYS A 24 -3.15 13.72 22.96
C LYS A 24 -1.90 12.83 23.19
N GLY A 25 -1.48 12.01 22.23
CA GLY A 25 -0.30 11.13 22.38
C GLY A 25 1.03 11.74 21.90
N ARG A 26 2.12 11.54 22.64
CA ARG A 26 3.48 12.03 22.32
C ARG A 26 4.13 11.32 21.11
N LEU A 27 3.80 10.03 20.91
CA LEU A 27 4.20 9.20 19.75
C LEU A 27 3.01 8.80 18.86
N GLY A 28 1.77 9.07 19.30
CA GLY A 28 0.54 8.57 18.67
C GLY A 28 0.20 7.12 19.04
N GLY A 29 -1.04 6.73 18.77
CA GLY A 29 -1.56 5.37 18.96
C GLY A 29 -3.02 5.29 18.52
N LEU A 30 -3.54 4.07 18.43
CA LEU A 30 -4.89 3.79 17.96
C LEU A 30 -5.72 3.12 19.04
N SER A 31 -6.99 3.51 19.14
CA SER A 31 -7.99 2.81 19.94
C SER A 31 -8.71 1.75 19.11
N LEU A 32 -8.76 0.53 19.65
CA LEU A 32 -9.48 -0.60 19.09
C LEU A 32 -10.66 -0.96 20.00
N ALA A 33 -11.78 -1.35 19.38
CA ALA A 33 -12.89 -1.96 20.09
C ALA A 33 -12.65 -3.48 20.23
N GLY A 34 -13.10 -4.05 21.35
CA GLY A 34 -12.99 -5.47 21.65
C GLY A 34 -12.07 -5.77 22.83
N ARG A 35 -11.71 -7.06 22.94
CA ARG A 35 -10.81 -7.55 23.98
C ARG A 35 -9.35 -7.40 23.52
N PRO A 36 -8.44 -6.98 24.42
CA PRO A 36 -7.02 -6.89 24.08
C PRO A 36 -6.45 -8.30 23.77
N PRO A 37 -5.47 -8.41 22.87
CA PRO A 37 -4.83 -9.68 22.51
C PRO A 37 -3.88 -10.21 23.60
N GLY A 38 -3.58 -9.41 24.62
CA GLY A 38 -2.60 -9.70 25.66
C GLY A 38 -2.70 -8.75 26.85
N VAL A 39 -1.62 -8.63 27.60
CA VAL A 39 -1.52 -7.75 28.77
C VAL A 39 -0.82 -6.43 28.43
N LEU A 40 -0.97 -5.43 29.30
CA LEU A 40 -0.33 -4.12 29.13
C LEU A 40 1.19 -4.25 28.97
N GLY A 41 1.75 -3.47 28.06
CA GLY A 41 3.18 -3.45 27.72
C GLY A 41 3.63 -4.55 26.76
N GLU A 42 2.78 -5.53 26.42
CA GLU A 42 3.15 -6.53 25.42
C GLU A 42 3.20 -5.95 24.01
N ARG A 43 4.18 -6.41 23.24
CA ARG A 43 4.35 -6.05 21.83
C ARG A 43 3.28 -6.71 20.98
N VAL A 44 2.68 -5.92 20.10
CA VAL A 44 1.64 -6.35 19.17
C VAL A 44 1.98 -5.92 17.75
N GLN A 45 1.69 -6.77 16.76
CA GLN A 45 1.58 -6.38 15.37
C GLN A 45 0.13 -5.98 15.11
N LEU A 46 -0.07 -4.71 14.75
CA LEU A 46 -1.37 -4.15 14.42
C LEU A 46 -1.50 -4.05 12.89
N VAL A 47 -2.50 -4.75 12.35
CA VAL A 47 -2.91 -4.62 10.95
C VAL A 47 -4.08 -3.65 10.86
N VAL A 48 -3.93 -2.54 10.16
CA VAL A 48 -5.00 -1.55 9.92
C VAL A 48 -5.53 -1.70 8.51
N ARG A 49 -6.80 -2.07 8.35
CA ARG A 49 -7.49 -2.16 7.06
C ARG A 49 -8.51 -1.05 6.92
N VAL A 50 -8.42 -0.31 5.82
CA VAL A 50 -9.39 0.73 5.45
C VAL A 50 -10.16 0.30 4.21
N GLY A 51 -11.48 0.44 4.22
CA GLY A 51 -12.35 -0.01 3.13
C GLY A 51 -12.29 0.86 1.88
N ARG A 52 -12.35 2.19 2.01
CA ARG A 52 -12.37 3.12 0.86
C ARG A 52 -11.57 4.42 1.12
N PRO A 53 -10.53 4.70 0.33
CA PRO A 53 -9.90 3.78 -0.62
C PRO A 53 -9.36 2.55 0.13
N ALA A 54 -9.39 1.38 -0.52
CA ALA A 54 -8.95 0.13 0.10
C ALA A 54 -7.45 0.20 0.42
N ARG A 55 -7.08 0.07 1.70
CA ARG A 55 -5.69 0.17 2.19
C ARG A 55 -5.42 -0.78 3.35
N GLN A 56 -4.17 -1.22 3.45
CA GLN A 56 -3.67 -1.98 4.58
C GLN A 56 -2.35 -1.37 5.06
N PHE A 57 -2.18 -1.25 6.37
CA PHE A 57 -0.94 -0.84 7.02
C PHE A 57 -0.60 -1.86 8.10
N GLU A 58 0.69 -2.15 8.27
CA GLU A 58 1.18 -2.98 9.36
C GLU A 58 2.13 -2.16 10.21
N VAL A 59 1.86 -2.11 11.51
CA VAL A 59 2.63 -1.31 12.46
C VAL A 59 2.82 -2.10 13.75
N HIS A 60 4.02 -2.08 14.31
CA HIS A 60 4.28 -2.62 15.62
C HIS A 60 3.97 -1.58 16.69
N GLY A 61 3.31 -2.06 17.72
CA GLY A 61 2.94 -1.28 18.87
C GLY A 61 3.12 -2.06 20.15
N GLN A 62 2.71 -1.43 21.23
CA GLN A 62 2.56 -2.07 22.53
C GLN A 62 1.18 -1.77 23.09
N LEU A 63 0.62 -2.68 23.88
CA LEU A 63 -0.64 -2.42 24.58
C LEU A 63 -0.46 -1.33 25.63
N GLY A 64 -0.95 -0.13 25.33
CA GLY A 64 -0.77 1.06 26.17
C GLY A 64 -1.81 1.18 27.28
N TRP A 65 -3.06 0.81 26.99
CA TRP A 65 -4.15 0.84 27.96
C TRP A 65 -5.27 -0.12 27.60
N VAL A 66 -6.06 -0.54 28.60
CA VAL A 66 -7.26 -1.35 28.42
C VAL A 66 -8.40 -0.75 29.22
N ARG A 67 -9.57 -0.64 28.58
CA ARG A 67 -10.83 -0.24 29.19
C ARG A 67 -11.77 -1.43 29.23
N HIS A 68 -11.87 -2.04 30.42
CA HIS A 68 -12.71 -3.21 30.65
C HIS A 68 -14.19 -2.86 30.89
N LYS A 69 -14.50 -1.64 31.36
CA LYS A 69 -15.88 -1.22 31.64
C LYS A 69 -16.52 -0.58 30.40
N ALA A 70 -17.45 -1.32 29.82
CA ALA A 70 -18.46 -0.80 28.92
C ALA A 70 -19.42 0.10 29.71
N GLY A 71 -19.48 1.39 29.41
CA GLY A 71 -20.64 2.21 29.79
C GLY A 71 -21.88 1.78 29.00
N PRO A 72 -23.08 2.28 29.32
CA PRO A 72 -24.25 2.04 28.47
C PRO A 72 -23.93 2.49 27.03
N GLY A 73 -23.82 1.53 26.11
CA GLY A 73 -23.51 1.78 24.70
C GLY A 73 -22.03 1.90 24.29
N GLN A 74 -21.05 1.66 25.17
CA GLN A 74 -19.62 1.65 24.76
C GLN A 74 -19.03 0.25 24.91
N PRO A 75 -18.57 -0.42 23.83
CA PRO A 75 -17.93 -1.72 23.96
C PRO A 75 -16.59 -1.62 24.70
N PRO A 76 -16.07 -2.72 25.26
CA PRO A 76 -14.69 -2.79 25.74
C PRO A 76 -13.73 -2.28 24.67
N SER A 77 -12.67 -1.60 25.08
CA SER A 77 -11.70 -1.04 24.15
C SER A 77 -10.30 -1.10 24.72
N PHE A 78 -9.31 -1.06 23.86
CA PHE A 78 -7.90 -0.99 24.26
C PHE A 78 -7.15 -0.07 23.32
N GLY A 79 -5.97 0.34 23.77
CA GLY A 79 -5.06 1.21 23.04
C GLY A 79 -3.80 0.50 22.65
N VAL A 80 -3.36 0.73 21.41
CA VAL A 80 -2.04 0.32 20.91
C VAL A 80 -1.21 1.57 20.68
N ASP A 81 -0.13 1.70 21.45
CA ASP A 81 0.83 2.78 21.32
C ASP A 81 1.86 2.39 20.25
N PHE A 82 2.16 3.29 19.32
CA PHE A 82 3.15 2.99 18.28
C PHE A 82 4.57 2.95 18.85
N LEU A 83 5.35 1.96 18.41
CA LEU A 83 6.77 1.89 18.73
C LEU A 83 7.58 2.82 17.81
N PRO A 84 8.75 3.33 18.26
CA PRO A 84 9.60 4.22 17.45
C PRO A 84 10.17 3.55 16.19
N GLU A 85 10.23 2.22 16.16
CA GLU A 85 10.82 1.42 15.08
C GLU A 85 10.02 1.49 13.75
N ASP A 86 8.75 1.89 13.78
CA ASP A 86 7.88 2.00 12.60
C ASP A 86 7.57 3.45 12.18
N ASP A 87 8.53 4.36 12.35
CA ASP A 87 8.34 5.79 12.12
C ASP A 87 7.77 6.11 10.72
N ALA A 88 8.31 5.48 9.68
CA ALA A 88 7.86 5.68 8.30
C ALA A 88 6.40 5.21 8.07
N THR A 89 6.02 4.04 8.62
CA THR A 89 4.66 3.51 8.49
C THR A 89 3.68 4.35 9.30
N ARG A 90 4.07 4.79 10.50
CA ARG A 90 3.28 5.71 11.34
C ARG A 90 3.00 7.03 10.63
N VAL A 91 4.02 7.66 10.04
CA VAL A 91 3.87 8.92 9.30
C VAL A 91 2.90 8.73 8.13
N ARG A 92 3.02 7.64 7.38
CA ARG A 92 2.10 7.33 6.27
C ARG A 92 0.68 7.06 6.76
N LEU A 93 0.51 6.27 7.81
CA LEU A 93 -0.81 5.98 8.39
C LEU A 93 -1.51 7.25 8.88
N LEU A 94 -0.76 8.14 9.55
CA LEU A 94 -1.29 9.41 10.04
C LEU A 94 -1.66 10.34 8.90
N ALA A 95 -0.78 10.51 7.92
CA ALA A 95 -1.07 11.31 6.73
C ALA A 95 -2.26 10.74 5.94
N PHE A 96 -2.41 9.40 5.88
CA PHE A 96 -3.57 8.76 5.27
C PHE A 96 -4.85 9.10 6.02
N ALA A 97 -4.86 8.95 7.35
CA ALA A 97 -5.99 9.27 8.20
C ALA A 97 -6.40 10.75 8.08
N ARG A 98 -5.42 11.66 7.97
CA ARG A 98 -5.64 13.09 7.75
C ARG A 98 -6.01 13.46 6.32
N GLN A 99 -6.02 12.50 5.40
CA GLN A 99 -6.24 12.72 3.97
C GLN A 99 -5.21 13.67 3.34
N GLU A 100 -4.00 13.70 3.90
CA GLU A 100 -2.85 14.49 3.43
C GLU A 100 -1.99 13.71 2.41
N LEU A 101 -2.29 12.44 2.16
CA LEU A 101 -1.55 11.64 1.18
C LEU A 101 -2.14 11.75 -0.23
N ASP A 102 -1.33 12.25 -1.17
CA ASP A 102 -1.52 11.99 -2.59
C ASP A 102 -1.31 10.49 -2.90
N GLY A 103 -2.01 9.98 -3.92
CA GLY A 103 -2.10 8.55 -4.28
C GLY A 103 -0.76 7.80 -4.53
N SER A 104 0.38 8.49 -4.49
CA SER A 104 1.72 7.90 -4.51
C SER A 104 2.14 7.23 -3.20
N PHE A 105 1.59 7.63 -2.03
CA PHE A 105 2.03 7.12 -0.72
C PHE A 105 1.19 5.96 -0.17
N THR A 106 0.17 5.55 -0.92
CA THR A 106 -0.93 4.73 -0.41
C THR A 106 -0.87 3.25 -0.82
N ARG A 107 0.25 2.66 -1.23
CA ARG A 107 0.21 1.35 -1.93
C ARG A 107 0.30 0.14 -1.00
N ALA A 108 -0.56 -0.86 -1.24
CA ALA A 108 -0.67 -2.10 -0.46
C ALA A 108 0.31 -3.21 -0.89
N GLU A 109 0.87 -3.13 -2.11
CA GLU A 109 1.82 -4.12 -2.63
C GLU A 109 3.26 -3.62 -2.60
N GLN A 110 4.20 -4.50 -2.23
CA GLN A 110 5.63 -4.24 -2.26
C GLN A 110 6.09 -4.11 -3.70
N ARG A 111 6.43 -2.89 -4.13
CA ARG A 111 6.97 -2.65 -5.48
C ARG A 111 8.47 -2.84 -5.48
N GLN A 112 8.95 -3.66 -6.40
CA GLN A 112 10.36 -3.78 -6.64
C GLN A 112 10.83 -2.62 -7.52
N GLN A 113 11.88 -1.91 -7.08
CA GLN A 113 12.56 -0.93 -7.92
C GLN A 113 13.27 -1.67 -9.06
N VAL A 114 12.95 -1.33 -10.30
CA VAL A 114 13.46 -2.00 -11.49
C VAL A 114 13.77 -0.97 -12.56
N SER A 115 14.70 -1.26 -13.45
CA SER A 115 14.91 -0.52 -14.70
C SER A 115 14.70 -1.49 -15.85
N LEU A 116 13.43 -1.71 -16.21
CA LEU A 116 13.04 -2.64 -17.27
C LEU A 116 12.47 -1.86 -18.45
N GLN A 117 13.06 -2.03 -19.63
CA GLN A 117 12.49 -1.49 -20.86
C GLN A 117 11.22 -2.25 -21.22
N VAL A 118 10.15 -1.50 -21.47
CA VAL A 118 8.84 -2.03 -21.85
C VAL A 118 8.35 -1.37 -23.13
N ARG A 119 7.35 -1.99 -23.75
CA ARG A 119 6.59 -1.35 -24.83
C ARG A 119 5.20 -1.05 -24.32
N VAL A 120 4.79 0.20 -24.45
CA VAL A 120 3.45 0.67 -24.10
C VAL A 120 2.69 0.92 -25.40
N MET A 121 1.54 0.26 -25.55
CA MET A 121 0.65 0.42 -26.69
C MET A 121 -0.61 1.15 -26.25
N HIS A 122 -0.98 2.18 -27.00
CA HIS A 122 -2.19 2.97 -26.80
C HIS A 122 -2.67 3.48 -28.16
N ASP A 123 -3.95 3.29 -28.49
CA ASP A 123 -4.56 3.69 -29.76
C ASP A 123 -3.75 3.27 -31.01
N GLY A 124 -3.23 2.03 -30.99
CA GLY A 124 -2.40 1.48 -32.06
C GLY A 124 -0.97 2.03 -32.14
N VAL A 125 -0.63 3.03 -31.34
CA VAL A 125 0.71 3.62 -31.26
C VAL A 125 1.53 2.90 -30.19
N GLN A 126 2.72 2.43 -30.57
CA GLN A 126 3.65 1.77 -29.66
C GLN A 126 4.80 2.71 -29.27
N ARG A 127 5.08 2.82 -27.97
CA ARG A 127 6.22 3.56 -27.41
C ARG A 127 7.12 2.64 -26.59
N LYS A 128 8.43 2.87 -26.66
CA LYS A 128 9.41 2.23 -25.77
C LYS A 128 9.61 3.13 -24.56
N GLU A 129 9.40 2.59 -23.37
CA GLU A 129 9.52 3.31 -22.11
C GLU A 129 10.28 2.45 -21.09
N HIS A 130 10.59 3.02 -19.92
CA HIS A 130 11.22 2.27 -18.83
C HIS A 130 10.32 2.25 -17.60
N LEU A 131 10.23 1.09 -16.96
CA LEU A 131 9.67 1.00 -15.61
C LEU A 131 10.68 1.58 -14.62
N ALA A 132 10.18 2.27 -13.57
CA ALA A 132 10.96 2.52 -12.37
C ALA A 132 10.61 1.54 -11.24
N ASP A 133 9.36 1.06 -11.23
CA ASP A 133 8.88 0.11 -10.26
C ASP A 133 7.90 -0.87 -10.90
N LEU A 134 7.80 -2.07 -10.33
CA LEU A 134 6.89 -3.13 -10.76
C LEU A 134 6.34 -3.89 -9.54
N SER A 135 5.07 -4.28 -9.64
CA SER A 135 4.33 -5.15 -8.71
C SER A 135 3.33 -6.01 -9.49
N THR A 136 2.64 -6.92 -8.81
CA THR A 136 1.56 -7.73 -9.39
C THR A 136 0.35 -6.91 -9.82
N GLY A 137 0.04 -5.82 -9.12
CA GLY A 137 -1.10 -4.94 -9.41
C GLY A 137 -0.79 -3.71 -10.25
N GLY A 138 0.47 -3.48 -10.63
CA GLY A 138 0.81 -2.31 -11.45
C GLY A 138 2.29 -1.97 -11.52
N ALA A 139 2.58 -0.88 -12.22
CA ALA A 139 3.93 -0.37 -12.42
C ALA A 139 3.96 1.16 -12.48
N PHE A 140 5.16 1.74 -12.36
CA PHE A 140 5.42 3.14 -12.68
C PHE A 140 6.30 3.22 -13.91
N ILE A 141 5.80 3.90 -14.95
CA ILE A 141 6.48 4.09 -16.23
C ILE A 141 7.05 5.50 -16.26
N ARG A 142 8.38 5.61 -16.36
CA ARG A 142 9.06 6.88 -16.58
C ARG A 142 8.84 7.30 -18.03
N THR A 143 8.23 8.47 -18.22
CA THR A 143 7.98 9.04 -19.54
C THR A 143 7.78 10.54 -19.43
N TRP A 144 8.27 11.27 -20.42
CA TRP A 144 8.07 12.73 -20.53
C TRP A 144 6.72 13.08 -21.16
N ASN A 145 6.03 12.10 -21.76
CA ASN A 145 4.74 12.29 -22.40
C ASN A 145 3.70 11.31 -21.83
N PRO A 146 3.31 11.47 -20.55
CA PRO A 146 2.37 10.56 -19.91
C PRO A 146 0.98 10.66 -20.56
N LEU A 147 0.32 9.51 -20.67
CA LEU A 147 -1.08 9.42 -21.10
C LEU A 147 -2.01 9.98 -20.01
N PRO A 148 -3.23 10.44 -20.37
CA PRO A 148 -4.19 10.92 -19.38
C PRO A 148 -4.63 9.79 -18.44
N VAL A 149 -5.03 10.16 -17.22
CA VAL A 149 -5.65 9.23 -16.25
C VAL A 149 -6.91 8.63 -16.86
N GLY A 150 -7.12 7.33 -16.67
CA GLY A 150 -8.20 6.56 -17.30
C GLY A 150 -7.88 5.99 -18.68
N ALA A 151 -6.74 6.34 -19.28
CA ALA A 151 -6.34 5.77 -20.57
C ALA A 151 -6.05 4.27 -20.45
N LEU A 152 -6.67 3.48 -21.32
CA LEU A 152 -6.40 2.06 -21.45
C LEU A 152 -5.14 1.84 -22.30
N VAL A 153 -4.26 0.99 -21.80
CA VAL A 153 -2.98 0.66 -22.44
C VAL A 153 -2.71 -0.83 -22.38
N VAL A 154 -1.84 -1.29 -23.28
CA VAL A 154 -1.23 -2.61 -23.19
C VAL A 154 0.26 -2.44 -22.92
N VAL A 155 0.75 -3.07 -21.85
CA VAL A 155 2.16 -3.06 -21.48
C VAL A 155 2.77 -4.41 -21.84
N TYR A 156 3.70 -4.42 -22.79
CA TYR A 156 4.49 -5.60 -23.13
C TYR A 156 5.72 -5.68 -22.23
N LEU A 157 5.77 -6.72 -21.39
CA LEU A 157 6.84 -7.03 -20.46
C LEU A 157 7.68 -8.18 -21.01
N ARG A 158 9.00 -7.99 -21.06
CA ARG A 158 9.94 -9.06 -21.42
C ARG A 158 10.86 -9.37 -20.24
N PRO A 159 10.81 -10.57 -19.66
CA PRO A 159 11.75 -10.94 -18.61
C PRO A 159 13.20 -10.87 -19.10
N PRO A 160 14.16 -10.50 -18.24
CA PRO A 160 15.58 -10.58 -18.56
C PRO A 160 15.94 -12.00 -19.01
N LEU A 161 16.77 -12.11 -20.04
CA LEU A 161 17.24 -13.38 -20.61
C LEU A 161 16.15 -14.29 -21.22
N ALA A 162 14.88 -13.84 -21.25
CA ALA A 162 13.81 -14.58 -21.91
C ALA A 162 13.75 -14.26 -23.41
N LEU A 163 13.45 -15.27 -24.22
CA LEU A 163 13.22 -15.11 -25.66
C LEU A 163 11.87 -14.45 -25.96
N THR A 164 10.86 -14.71 -25.13
CA THR A 164 9.49 -14.21 -25.28
C THR A 164 9.08 -13.32 -24.10
N GLY A 165 8.18 -12.38 -24.37
CA GLY A 165 7.51 -11.57 -23.34
C GLY A 165 6.02 -11.90 -23.24
N PHE A 166 5.30 -11.08 -22.50
CA PHE A 166 3.85 -11.16 -22.38
C PHE A 166 3.24 -9.77 -22.26
N GLU A 167 1.96 -9.66 -22.62
CA GLU A 167 1.20 -8.43 -22.56
C GLU A 167 0.33 -8.40 -21.31
N VAL A 168 0.19 -7.20 -20.74
CA VAL A 168 -0.69 -6.94 -19.61
C VAL A 168 -1.53 -5.72 -19.94
N ARG A 169 -2.86 -5.87 -19.85
CA ARG A 169 -3.77 -4.73 -19.97
C ARG A 169 -3.67 -3.87 -18.72
N ALA A 170 -3.72 -2.57 -18.88
CA ALA A 170 -3.59 -1.65 -17.77
C ALA A 170 -4.37 -0.36 -18.02
N GLU A 171 -4.71 0.32 -16.93
CA GLU A 171 -5.28 1.65 -16.95
C GLU A 171 -4.30 2.64 -16.30
N VAL A 172 -4.18 3.83 -16.87
CA VAL A 172 -3.40 4.91 -16.24
C VAL A 172 -4.13 5.39 -14.98
N ALA A 173 -3.59 5.06 -13.81
CA ALA A 173 -4.19 5.37 -12.53
C ALA A 173 -3.86 6.79 -12.03
N TRP A 174 -2.68 7.31 -12.38
CA TRP A 174 -2.23 8.67 -12.02
C TRP A 174 -1.05 9.10 -12.88
N VAL A 175 -0.82 10.41 -12.94
CA VAL A 175 0.27 11.01 -13.72
C VAL A 175 1.09 11.94 -12.82
N ARG A 176 2.42 11.93 -12.99
CA ARG A 176 3.33 12.92 -12.39
C ARG A 176 4.04 13.68 -13.51
N ARG A 177 3.78 14.99 -13.58
CA ARG A 177 4.32 15.86 -14.64
C ARG A 177 5.54 16.69 -14.21
N VAL A 178 5.89 16.69 -12.92
CA VAL A 178 6.91 17.58 -12.36
C VAL A 178 8.00 16.78 -11.65
N GLY A 179 9.26 17.19 -11.85
CA GLY A 179 10.46 16.62 -11.22
C GLY A 179 11.23 15.63 -12.11
N GLU A 180 12.38 15.15 -11.63
CA GLU A 180 13.26 14.17 -12.31
C GLU A 180 12.63 12.79 -12.53
N HIS A 181 11.39 12.60 -12.05
CA HIS A 181 10.64 11.36 -12.12
C HIS A 181 9.27 11.58 -12.76
N ALA A 182 9.23 12.36 -13.85
CA ALA A 182 8.04 12.47 -14.69
C ALA A 182 7.63 11.09 -15.24
N GLY A 183 6.33 10.84 -15.28
CA GLY A 183 5.81 9.57 -15.75
C GLY A 183 4.35 9.31 -15.38
N MET A 184 3.95 8.06 -15.49
CA MET A 184 2.59 7.62 -15.18
C MET A 184 2.60 6.30 -14.43
N GLY A 185 1.71 6.19 -13.45
CA GLY A 185 1.41 4.93 -12.80
C GLY A 185 0.29 4.21 -13.53
N VAL A 186 0.49 2.93 -13.80
CA VAL A 186 -0.51 2.06 -14.42
C VAL A 186 -0.96 1.00 -13.42
N ALA A 187 -2.26 0.76 -13.38
CA ALA A 187 -2.88 -0.34 -12.64
C ALA A 187 -3.14 -1.49 -13.62
N PHE A 188 -2.70 -2.70 -13.29
CA PHE A 188 -2.87 -3.86 -14.16
C PHE A 188 -4.27 -4.44 -14.00
N ASP A 189 -4.87 -4.77 -15.14
CA ASP A 189 -6.02 -5.67 -15.23
C ASP A 189 -5.48 -7.08 -15.49
N ALA A 190 -5.12 -7.75 -14.39
CA ALA A 190 -4.47 -9.05 -14.42
C ALA A 190 -5.43 -10.15 -13.94
N ASP A 191 -5.59 -11.19 -14.77
CA ASP A 191 -6.17 -12.46 -14.33
C ASP A 191 -5.13 -13.32 -13.59
N ASP A 192 -5.54 -14.49 -13.11
CA ASP A 192 -4.65 -15.41 -12.38
C ASP A 192 -3.42 -15.83 -13.22
N ALA A 193 -3.57 -15.99 -14.52
CA ALA A 193 -2.50 -16.42 -15.41
C ALA A 193 -1.45 -15.31 -15.62
N VAL A 194 -1.91 -14.07 -15.78
CA VAL A 194 -1.05 -12.88 -15.86
C VAL A 194 -0.38 -12.62 -14.52
N SER A 195 -1.12 -12.73 -13.41
CA SER A 195 -0.58 -12.56 -12.06
C SER A 195 0.57 -13.53 -11.78
N ALA A 196 0.40 -14.82 -12.10
CA ALA A 196 1.46 -15.81 -11.96
C ALA A 196 2.69 -15.53 -12.85
N ARG A 197 2.51 -14.90 -14.02
CA ARG A 197 3.63 -14.45 -14.88
C ARG A 197 4.35 -13.24 -14.29
N LEU A 198 3.61 -12.30 -13.71
CA LEU A 198 4.16 -11.13 -13.02
C LEU A 198 4.97 -11.55 -11.79
N GLU A 199 4.46 -12.47 -10.97
CA GLU A 199 5.20 -13.03 -9.83
C GLU A 199 6.51 -13.69 -10.26
N LYS A 200 6.48 -14.51 -11.31
CA LYS A 200 7.70 -15.12 -11.87
C LYS A 200 8.69 -14.09 -12.43
N LEU A 201 8.19 -12.99 -12.99
CA LEU A 201 9.03 -11.89 -13.46
C LEU A 201 9.68 -11.18 -12.27
N LEU A 202 8.92 -10.81 -11.25
CA LEU A 202 9.41 -10.18 -10.03
C LEU A 202 10.47 -11.06 -9.34
N ALA A 203 10.20 -12.35 -9.17
CA ALA A 203 11.15 -13.29 -8.57
C ALA A 203 12.47 -13.43 -9.37
N ARG A 204 12.47 -13.15 -10.67
CA ARG A 204 13.69 -13.11 -11.49
C ARG A 204 14.43 -11.79 -11.34
N LEU A 205 13.71 -10.68 -11.23
CA LEU A 205 14.30 -9.36 -11.07
C LEU A 205 14.90 -9.16 -9.68
N ALA A 206 14.40 -9.88 -8.67
CA ALA A 206 14.90 -9.85 -7.29
C ALA A 206 16.26 -10.55 -7.07
N ARG A 207 16.84 -11.13 -8.12
CA ARG A 207 18.12 -11.86 -8.07
C ARG A 207 19.29 -11.03 -8.53
#